data_AF-A0A382N7H5-F1
#
_entry.id   AF-A0A382N7H5-F1
#
_cell.length_a   1.000
_cell.length_b   1.000
_cell.length_c   1.000
_cell.angle_alpha   90.00
_cell.angle_beta   90.00
_cell.angle_gamma   90.00
#
_symmetry.space_group_name_H-M   'P 1'
#
loop_
_entity.id
_entity.type
_entity.pdbx_description
1 polymer ?
#
loop_
_entity_poly.entity_id
_entity_poly.type
_entity_poly.pdbx_seq_one_letter_code
_entity_poly.pdbx_strand_id
1 'polypeptide(L)'
;MLKLEKLYKIDSLGKLREWTMHIEGDSFYAIKGLVGKKLTQDKPTHATAKNIGRSNETSDEEQAELEAKARWDKKLKEGYALTPEDAESKKYYDPMLAQKFEDRLDRVNAEWKDDGFVYSQPKLDGIRCIVRLENGEVVARTRKGRIITTIPHILKTLEPTFIDNEKLVFDGELYNHDLKHDFNKIVSLVRKQTP
;
A
#
# COMPACT_ATOMS: atom_id res chain seq x y z
N MET A 1 3.26 -29.74 -6.86
CA MET A 1 2.58 -28.56 -6.26
C MET A 1 3.56 -27.87 -5.32
N LEU A 2 4.01 -26.66 -5.69
CA LEU A 2 4.91 -25.84 -4.87
C LEU A 2 4.07 -24.83 -4.09
N LYS A 3 4.47 -24.51 -2.85
CA LYS A 3 3.84 -23.45 -2.07
C LYS A 3 4.91 -22.52 -1.54
N LEU A 4 4.66 -21.22 -1.64
CA LEU A 4 5.52 -20.22 -1.01
C LEU A 4 5.21 -20.15 0.50
N GLU A 5 6.16 -19.59 1.24
CA GLU A 5 6.03 -19.43 2.70
C GLU A 5 4.74 -18.67 3.04
N LYS A 6 4.08 -19.08 4.13
CA LYS A 6 2.83 -18.47 4.55
C LYS A 6 3.09 -17.06 5.08
N LEU A 7 2.17 -16.15 4.76
CA LEU A 7 2.20 -14.76 5.22
C LEU A 7 1.03 -14.45 6.15
N TYR A 8 1.28 -13.55 7.10
CA TYR A 8 0.32 -13.14 8.13
C TYR A 8 0.06 -11.64 8.11
N LYS A 9 -1.14 -11.22 8.51
CA LYS A 9 -1.51 -9.80 8.66
C LYS A 9 -2.63 -9.64 9.69
N ILE A 10 -2.53 -8.62 10.52
CA ILE A 10 -3.66 -8.16 11.35
C ILE A 10 -4.59 -7.30 10.49
N ASP A 11 -5.88 -7.64 10.45
CA ASP A 11 -6.88 -6.86 9.73
C ASP A 11 -7.37 -5.63 10.51
N SER A 12 -8.22 -4.82 9.89
CA SER A 12 -8.75 -3.59 10.50
C SER A 12 -9.58 -3.82 11.76
N LEU A 13 -9.99 -5.07 12.03
CA LEU A 13 -10.73 -5.47 13.23
C LEU A 13 -9.83 -6.13 14.27
N GLY A 14 -8.50 -6.08 14.09
CA GLY A 14 -7.53 -6.67 15.02
C GLY A 14 -7.40 -8.19 14.89
N LYS A 15 -7.92 -8.81 13.82
CA LYS A 15 -7.91 -10.27 13.68
C LYS A 15 -6.75 -10.74 12.80
N LEU A 16 -6.10 -11.83 13.21
CA LEU A 16 -5.02 -12.44 12.46
C LEU A 16 -5.53 -13.18 11.22
N ARG A 17 -4.97 -12.82 10.06
CA ARG A 17 -5.21 -13.47 8.77
C ARG A 17 -3.98 -14.19 8.29
N GLU A 18 -4.21 -15.27 7.56
CA GLU A 18 -3.17 -15.99 6.84
C GLU A 18 -3.42 -15.96 5.32
N TRP A 19 -2.32 -16.03 4.58
CA TRP A 19 -2.31 -16.01 3.13
C TRP A 19 -1.14 -16.88 2.63
N THR A 20 -1.41 -17.83 1.75
CA THR A 20 -0.42 -18.73 1.16
C THR A 20 -0.57 -18.73 -0.35
N MET A 21 0.54 -18.67 -1.09
CA MET A 21 0.56 -18.77 -2.55
C MET A 21 0.92 -20.20 -2.96
N HIS A 22 0.10 -20.78 -3.84
CA HIS A 22 0.24 -22.12 -4.38
C HIS A 22 0.54 -22.04 -5.88
N ILE A 23 1.45 -22.89 -6.35
CA ILE A 23 1.89 -22.99 -7.74
C ILE A 23 1.72 -24.45 -8.19
N GLU A 24 1.10 -24.61 -9.36
CA GLU A 24 0.74 -25.89 -9.96
C GLU A 24 0.85 -25.78 -11.49
N GLY A 25 1.96 -26.31 -12.03
CA GLY A 25 2.27 -26.23 -13.45
C GLY A 25 2.40 -24.78 -13.91
N ASP A 26 1.67 -24.45 -14.98
CA ASP A 26 1.54 -23.10 -15.54
C ASP A 26 0.67 -22.16 -14.68
N SER A 27 0.09 -22.64 -13.57
CA SER A 27 -0.91 -21.90 -12.83
C SER A 27 -0.51 -21.61 -11.39
N PHE A 28 -1.10 -20.57 -10.82
CA PHE A 28 -0.93 -20.23 -9.42
C PHE A 28 -2.18 -19.57 -8.81
N TYR A 29 -2.40 -19.77 -7.52
CA TYR A 29 -3.53 -19.22 -6.78
C TYR A 29 -3.19 -18.98 -5.31
N ALA A 30 -3.95 -18.09 -4.67
CA ALA A 30 -3.83 -17.84 -3.24
C ALA A 30 -4.91 -18.56 -2.44
N ILE A 31 -4.51 -19.10 -1.30
CA ILE A 31 -5.42 -19.53 -0.23
C ILE A 31 -5.32 -18.52 0.91
N LYS A 32 -6.44 -18.01 1.40
CA LYS A 32 -6.47 -16.93 2.39
C LYS A 32 -7.67 -16.99 3.32
N GLY A 33 -7.53 -16.43 4.52
CA GLY A 33 -8.62 -16.38 5.48
C GLY A 33 -8.20 -15.87 6.85
N LEU A 34 -9.09 -16.00 7.81
CA LEU A 34 -8.77 -15.83 9.23
C LEU A 34 -8.09 -17.10 9.73
N VAL A 35 -7.04 -16.95 10.54
CA VAL A 35 -6.34 -18.10 11.14
C VAL A 35 -7.34 -18.93 11.97
N GLY A 36 -7.32 -20.24 11.78
CA GLY A 36 -8.22 -21.18 12.45
C GLY A 36 -9.67 -21.20 11.92
N LYS A 37 -9.98 -20.46 10.84
CA LYS A 37 -11.29 -20.52 10.19
C LYS A 37 -11.21 -21.13 8.79
N LYS A 38 -12.36 -21.35 8.17
CA LYS A 38 -12.46 -21.80 6.78
C LYS A 38 -11.74 -20.80 5.87
N LEU A 39 -10.72 -21.29 5.16
CA LEU A 39 -9.97 -20.54 4.17
C LEU A 39 -10.71 -20.55 2.83
N THR A 40 -10.49 -19.53 2.02
CA THR A 40 -10.98 -19.44 0.65
C THR A 40 -9.84 -19.50 -0.34
N GLN A 41 -10.11 -20.08 -1.50
CA GLN A 41 -9.17 -20.19 -2.61
C GLN A 41 -9.59 -19.22 -3.72
N ASP A 42 -8.63 -18.45 -4.23
CA ASP A 42 -8.82 -17.64 -5.42
C ASP A 42 -8.85 -18.52 -6.68
N LYS A 43 -9.50 -18.05 -7.75
CA LYS A 43 -9.43 -18.71 -9.05
C LYS A 43 -7.97 -18.76 -9.53
N PRO A 44 -7.50 -19.90 -10.09
CA PRO A 44 -6.17 -20.00 -10.68
C PRO A 44 -5.90 -18.93 -11.73
N THR A 45 -4.71 -18.36 -11.68
CA THR A 45 -4.14 -17.56 -12.77
C THR A 45 -3.19 -18.45 -13.55
N HIS A 46 -3.40 -18.60 -14.86
CA HIS A 46 -2.48 -19.30 -15.75
C HIS A 46 -1.48 -18.31 -16.33
N ALA A 47 -0.20 -18.64 -16.27
CA ALA A 47 0.89 -17.89 -16.84
C ALA A 47 1.16 -18.38 -18.27
N THR A 48 1.79 -17.50 -19.05
CA THR A 48 2.20 -17.79 -20.42
C THR A 48 3.65 -17.38 -20.60
N ALA A 49 4.40 -18.18 -21.36
CA ALA A 49 5.79 -17.98 -21.68
C ALA A 49 6.05 -16.54 -22.17
N LYS A 50 7.20 -15.98 -21.76
CA LYS A 50 7.60 -14.62 -22.12
C LYS A 50 8.97 -14.63 -22.77
N ASN A 51 9.20 -13.61 -23.62
CA ASN A 51 10.46 -13.39 -24.32
C ASN A 51 10.92 -14.58 -25.18
N ILE A 52 9.99 -15.33 -25.77
CA ILE A 52 10.29 -16.45 -26.67
C ILE A 52 11.29 -16.00 -27.76
N GLY A 53 12.38 -16.74 -27.90
CA GLY A 53 13.48 -16.45 -28.83
C GLY A 53 14.51 -15.44 -28.32
N ARG A 54 14.49 -15.05 -27.04
CA ARG A 54 15.50 -14.18 -26.42
C ARG A 54 16.24 -14.93 -25.31
N SER A 55 17.40 -14.41 -24.89
CA SER A 55 18.22 -15.03 -23.84
C SER A 55 17.56 -15.09 -22.46
N ASN A 56 16.43 -14.39 -22.28
CA ASN A 56 15.62 -14.37 -21.06
C ASN A 56 14.21 -14.93 -21.29
N GLU A 57 14.10 -15.87 -22.22
CA GLU A 57 12.90 -16.68 -22.42
C GLU A 57 12.54 -17.43 -21.14
N THR A 58 11.24 -17.54 -20.87
CA THR A 58 10.70 -18.31 -19.73
C THR A 58 9.62 -19.27 -20.21
N SER A 59 9.57 -20.48 -19.66
CA SER A 59 8.43 -21.40 -19.87
C SER A 59 7.15 -20.91 -19.19
N ASP A 60 6.03 -21.57 -19.45
CA ASP A 60 4.75 -21.29 -18.77
C ASP A 60 4.88 -21.52 -17.24
N GLU A 61 5.52 -22.61 -16.84
CA GLU A 61 5.78 -22.97 -15.44
C GLU A 61 6.75 -21.99 -14.77
N GLU A 62 7.86 -21.65 -15.42
CA GLU A 62 8.82 -20.67 -14.90
C GLU A 62 8.16 -19.30 -14.73
N GLN A 63 7.32 -18.90 -15.69
CA GLN A 63 6.57 -17.66 -15.60
C GLN A 63 5.55 -17.70 -14.46
N ALA A 64 4.90 -18.83 -14.21
CA ALA A 64 3.98 -19.02 -13.08
C ALA A 64 4.71 -18.84 -11.74
N GLU A 65 5.90 -19.42 -11.59
CA GLU A 65 6.73 -19.27 -10.39
C GLU A 65 7.18 -17.81 -10.19
N LEU A 66 7.64 -17.14 -11.24
CA LEU A 66 8.07 -15.74 -11.19
C LEU A 66 6.92 -14.80 -10.80
N GLU A 67 5.74 -14.98 -11.38
CA GLU A 67 4.57 -14.16 -11.07
C GLU A 67 4.02 -14.42 -9.67
N ALA A 68 3.98 -15.69 -9.25
CA ALA A 68 3.59 -16.08 -7.90
C ALA A 68 4.54 -15.47 -6.86
N LYS A 69 5.86 -15.56 -7.09
CA LYS A 69 6.88 -14.95 -6.23
C LYS A 69 6.74 -13.42 -6.18
N ALA A 70 6.53 -12.77 -7.32
CA ALA A 70 6.30 -11.33 -7.37
C ALA A 70 5.04 -10.90 -6.59
N ARG A 71 3.95 -11.68 -6.64
CA ARG A 71 2.75 -11.42 -5.84
C ARG A 71 3.00 -11.62 -4.34
N TRP A 72 3.78 -12.63 -3.98
CA TRP A 72 4.19 -12.88 -2.58
C TRP A 72 5.07 -11.74 -2.04
N ASP A 73 6.09 -11.32 -2.79
CA ASP A 73 6.97 -10.20 -2.41
C ASP A 73 6.19 -8.89 -2.27
N LYS A 74 5.20 -8.69 -3.15
CA LYS A 74 4.29 -7.55 -3.06
C LYS A 74 3.49 -7.57 -1.76
N LYS A 75 3.07 -8.74 -1.26
CA LYS A 75 2.32 -8.85 0.00
C LYS A 75 3.17 -8.45 1.20
N LEU A 76 4.42 -8.89 1.27
CA LEU A 76 5.37 -8.42 2.28
C LEU A 76 5.48 -6.89 2.27
N LYS A 77 5.63 -6.30 1.07
CA LYS A 77 5.68 -4.83 0.90
C LYS A 77 4.37 -4.12 1.28
N GLU A 78 3.23 -4.81 1.31
CA GLU A 78 1.91 -4.30 1.74
C GLU A 78 1.63 -4.56 3.24
N GLY A 79 2.65 -4.90 4.02
CA GLY A 79 2.58 -5.06 5.46
C GLY A 79 2.14 -6.45 5.92
N TYR A 80 2.25 -7.46 5.07
CA TYR A 80 2.23 -8.84 5.57
C TYR A 80 3.59 -9.19 6.19
N ALA A 81 3.58 -10.11 7.14
CA ALA A 81 4.76 -10.61 7.83
C ALA A 81 4.91 -12.12 7.65
N LEU A 82 6.11 -12.64 7.94
CA LEU A 82 6.42 -14.07 7.87
C LEU A 82 5.90 -14.83 9.10
N THR A 83 5.80 -14.16 10.24
CA THR A 83 5.30 -14.73 11.49
C THR A 83 4.06 -13.99 12.00
N PRO A 84 3.18 -14.66 12.78
CA PRO A 84 2.07 -14.00 13.47
C PRO A 84 2.53 -12.84 14.36
N GLU A 85 3.63 -13.02 15.08
CA GLU A 85 4.17 -12.04 16.03
C GLU A 85 4.61 -10.76 15.30
N ASP A 86 5.31 -10.91 14.18
CA ASP A 86 5.72 -9.77 13.36
C ASP A 86 4.53 -9.05 12.73
N ALA A 87 3.41 -9.76 12.48
CA ALA A 87 2.19 -9.18 11.92
C ALA A 87 1.49 -8.22 12.89
N GLU A 88 1.72 -8.37 14.20
CA GLU A 88 1.21 -7.46 15.23
C GLU A 88 1.97 -6.12 15.23
N SER A 89 3.23 -6.11 14.78
CA SER A 89 3.99 -4.88 14.61
C SER A 89 3.51 -4.10 13.38
N LYS A 90 2.81 -2.97 13.60
CA LYS A 90 2.44 -2.08 12.49
C LYS A 90 3.69 -1.36 11.96
N LYS A 91 4.26 -1.87 10.86
CA LYS A 91 5.45 -1.30 10.21
C LYS A 91 5.23 0.07 9.55
N TYR A 92 3.97 0.50 9.37
CA TYR A 92 3.66 1.81 8.80
C TYR A 92 2.33 2.38 9.32
N TYR A 93 2.23 3.71 9.31
CA TYR A 93 0.98 4.44 9.57
C TYR A 93 -0.01 4.20 8.43
N ASP A 94 -1.17 3.61 8.72
CA ASP A 94 -2.23 3.35 7.73
C ASP A 94 -3.19 4.54 7.69
N PRO A 95 -3.15 5.37 6.64
CA PRO A 95 -3.82 6.65 6.66
C PRO A 95 -5.32 6.49 6.35
N MET A 96 -6.16 7.32 6.97
CA MET A 96 -7.61 7.20 6.91
C MET A 96 -8.14 7.29 5.47
N LEU A 97 -8.98 6.34 5.05
CA LEU A 97 -9.67 6.41 3.76
C LEU A 97 -10.97 7.20 3.88
N ALA A 98 -11.25 8.02 2.88
CA ALA A 98 -12.54 8.67 2.75
C ALA A 98 -13.60 7.65 2.34
N GLN A 99 -14.80 7.81 2.90
CA GLN A 99 -16.00 7.12 2.45
C GLN A 99 -16.73 8.00 1.44
N LYS A 100 -17.67 7.42 0.69
CA LYS A 100 -18.49 8.21 -0.23
C LYS A 100 -19.30 9.23 0.55
N PHE A 101 -19.43 10.42 -0.02
CA PHE A 101 -20.14 11.51 0.64
C PHE A 101 -21.63 11.20 0.79
N GLU A 102 -22.21 10.56 -0.22
CA GLU A 102 -23.61 10.16 -0.26
C GLU A 102 -23.95 9.21 0.90
N ASP A 103 -23.04 8.29 1.25
CA ASP A 103 -23.19 7.36 2.37
C ASP A 103 -23.11 8.06 3.75
N ARG A 104 -22.76 9.35 3.78
CA ARG A 104 -22.55 10.14 5.00
C ARG A 104 -23.38 11.42 5.06
N LEU A 105 -24.24 11.66 4.09
CA LEU A 105 -25.01 12.90 3.96
C LEU A 105 -25.87 13.19 5.19
N ASP A 106 -26.58 12.18 5.71
CA ASP A 106 -27.44 12.34 6.90
C ASP A 106 -26.65 12.79 8.13
N ARG A 107 -25.46 12.20 8.33
CA ARG A 107 -24.57 12.58 9.43
C ARG A 107 -24.06 14.00 9.25
N VAL A 108 -23.58 14.34 8.05
CA VAL A 108 -23.10 15.70 7.74
C VAL A 108 -24.19 16.74 7.98
N ASN A 109 -25.43 16.44 7.55
CA ASN A 109 -26.58 17.31 7.75
C ASN A 109 -26.97 17.43 9.22
N ALA A 110 -26.86 16.35 10.01
CA ALA A 110 -27.13 16.40 11.45
C ALA A 110 -26.12 17.29 12.16
N GLU A 111 -24.82 17.07 11.94
CA GLU A 111 -23.73 17.86 12.54
C GLU A 111 -23.83 19.34 12.15
N TRP A 112 -24.23 19.64 10.91
CA TRP A 112 -24.43 21.02 10.47
C TRP A 112 -25.64 21.71 11.12
N LYS A 113 -26.67 20.95 11.48
CA LYS A 113 -27.91 21.49 12.10
C LYS A 113 -27.76 21.72 13.60
N ASP A 114 -26.96 20.93 14.29
CA ASP A 114 -26.77 21.00 15.74
C ASP A 114 -25.69 22.03 16.16
N ASP A 115 -25.62 23.17 15.46
CA ASP A 115 -24.59 24.22 15.61
C ASP A 115 -23.13 23.70 15.50
N GLY A 116 -22.93 22.54 14.88
CA GLY A 116 -21.63 21.95 14.61
C GLY A 116 -20.94 22.55 13.39
N PHE A 117 -19.68 22.15 13.18
CA PHE A 117 -18.86 22.62 12.07
C PHE A 117 -18.42 21.46 11.19
N VAL A 118 -18.58 21.62 9.88
CA VAL A 118 -18.08 20.67 8.87
C VAL A 118 -16.96 21.34 8.09
N TYR A 119 -15.74 20.82 8.23
CA TYR A 119 -14.61 21.26 7.42
C TYR A 119 -14.70 20.66 6.02
N SER A 120 -14.44 21.50 5.00
CA SER A 120 -14.34 21.07 3.61
C SER A 120 -12.97 21.47 3.05
N GLN A 121 -12.42 20.62 2.19
CA GLN A 121 -11.12 20.80 1.55
C GLN A 121 -11.20 20.41 0.07
N PRO A 122 -10.43 21.06 -0.81
CA PRO A 122 -10.34 20.65 -2.20
C PRO A 122 -9.74 19.24 -2.30
N LYS A 123 -10.36 18.38 -3.11
CA LYS A 123 -9.80 17.06 -3.42
C LYS A 123 -8.75 17.20 -4.53
N LEU A 124 -7.48 17.29 -4.13
CA LEU A 124 -6.36 17.33 -5.06
C LEU A 124 -6.16 15.97 -5.72
N ASP A 125 -5.78 15.98 -7.00
CA ASP A 125 -5.46 14.77 -7.77
C ASP A 125 -3.95 14.61 -7.84
N GLY A 126 -3.37 13.96 -6.83
CA GLY A 126 -1.93 13.84 -6.64
C GLY A 126 -1.54 12.50 -6.04
N ILE A 127 -0.42 12.47 -5.31
CA ILE A 127 0.04 11.26 -4.62
C ILE A 127 0.01 11.48 -3.12
N ARG A 128 -0.92 10.81 -2.43
CA ARG A 128 -0.94 10.78 -0.96
C ARG A 128 0.42 10.42 -0.36
N CYS A 129 0.87 11.26 0.55
CA CYS A 129 2.16 11.19 1.22
C CYS A 129 2.00 11.37 2.72
N ILE A 130 2.57 10.44 3.46
CA ILE A 130 2.64 10.46 4.92
C ILE A 130 4.07 10.78 5.31
N VAL A 131 4.28 11.86 6.05
CA VAL A 131 5.59 12.26 6.57
C VAL A 131 5.57 12.16 8.10
N ARG A 132 6.52 11.41 8.66
CA ARG A 132 6.71 11.29 10.10
C ARG A 132 8.17 11.02 10.44
N LEU A 133 8.53 11.18 11.71
CA LEU A 133 9.82 10.73 12.22
C LEU A 133 9.83 9.19 12.34
N GLU A 134 10.84 8.55 11.76
CA GLU A 134 11.11 7.12 11.88
C GLU A 134 12.59 6.93 12.22
N ASN A 135 12.90 6.34 13.38
CA ASN A 135 14.28 6.10 13.83
C ASN A 135 15.18 7.36 13.81
N GLY A 136 14.62 8.53 14.13
CA GLY A 136 15.34 9.81 14.13
C GLY A 136 15.45 10.51 12.78
N GLU A 137 14.88 9.94 11.70
CA GLU A 137 14.87 10.55 10.37
C GLU A 137 13.45 10.91 9.92
N VAL A 138 13.30 12.03 9.21
CA VAL A 138 12.02 12.44 8.64
C VAL A 138 11.78 11.67 7.34
N VAL A 139 10.82 10.75 7.35
CA VAL A 139 10.57 9.82 6.24
C VAL A 139 9.23 10.09 5.59
N ALA A 140 9.22 10.24 4.27
CA ALA A 140 8.00 10.24 3.46
C ALA A 140 7.67 8.84 2.94
N ARG A 141 6.40 8.44 3.08
CA ARG A 141 5.86 7.19 2.54
C ARG A 141 4.56 7.40 1.78
N THR A 142 4.36 6.62 0.73
CA THR A 142 3.06 6.49 0.06
C THR A 142 2.01 5.89 1.00
N ARG A 143 0.73 5.95 0.62
CA ARG A 143 -0.39 5.26 1.31
C ARG A 143 -0.12 3.81 1.69
N LYS A 144 0.64 3.07 0.88
CA LYS A 144 0.96 1.64 1.11
C LYS A 144 2.32 1.43 1.80
N GLY A 145 2.90 2.46 2.40
CA GLY A 145 4.15 2.36 3.16
C GLY A 145 5.44 2.35 2.32
N ARG A 146 5.38 2.50 0.99
CA ARG A 146 6.61 2.63 0.17
C ARG A 146 7.28 3.98 0.40
N ILE A 147 8.59 3.99 0.61
CA ILE A 147 9.40 5.19 0.80
C ILE A 147 9.37 6.05 -0.47
N ILE A 148 9.31 7.38 -0.30
CA ILE A 148 9.40 8.39 -1.34
C ILE A 148 10.70 9.18 -1.11
N THR A 149 11.66 9.07 -2.04
CA THR A 149 12.99 9.72 -1.94
C THR A 149 13.13 10.97 -2.82
N THR A 150 12.11 11.27 -3.63
CA THR A 150 12.14 12.29 -4.70
C THR A 150 11.78 13.70 -4.25
N ILE A 151 11.46 13.88 -2.97
CA ILE A 151 10.98 15.15 -2.40
C ILE A 151 11.87 15.70 -1.28
N PRO A 152 13.22 15.68 -1.40
CA PRO A 152 14.11 16.09 -0.31
C PRO A 152 13.87 17.54 0.13
N HIS A 153 13.43 18.41 -0.77
CA HIS A 153 13.08 19.80 -0.48
C HIS A 153 11.88 19.91 0.50
N ILE A 154 10.86 19.04 0.37
CA ILE A 154 9.72 18.98 1.30
C ILE A 154 10.18 18.45 2.65
N LEU A 155 10.96 17.36 2.67
CA LEU A 155 11.45 16.75 3.92
C LEU A 155 12.27 17.76 4.73
N LYS A 156 13.24 18.43 4.09
CA LYS A 156 14.05 19.48 4.71
C LYS A 156 13.21 20.64 5.27
N THR A 157 12.11 20.97 4.61
CA THR A 157 11.19 22.03 5.08
C THR A 157 10.42 21.59 6.34
N LEU A 158 10.08 20.30 6.43
CA LEU A 158 9.33 19.75 7.56
C LEU A 158 10.22 19.36 8.75
N GLU A 159 11.52 19.09 8.54
CA GLU A 159 12.48 18.69 9.59
C GLU A 159 12.36 19.49 10.90
N PRO A 160 12.35 20.84 10.90
CA PRO A 160 12.28 21.60 12.14
C PRO A 160 11.01 21.33 12.97
N THR A 161 9.89 20.98 12.32
CA THR A 161 8.61 20.74 13.02
C THR A 161 8.65 19.51 13.92
N PHE A 162 9.54 18.55 13.62
CA PHE A 162 9.70 17.33 14.42
C PHE A 162 10.62 17.52 15.64
N ILE A 163 11.36 18.62 15.72
CA ILE A 163 12.19 18.95 16.90
C ILE A 163 11.28 19.19 18.12
N ASP A 164 10.19 19.94 17.91
CA ASP A 164 9.24 20.25 18.97
C ASP A 164 8.29 19.09 19.27
N ASN A 165 8.03 18.23 18.28
CA ASN A 165 7.14 17.08 18.43
C ASN A 165 7.48 15.93 17.47
N GLU A 166 8.26 14.98 17.96
CA GLU A 166 8.66 13.77 17.24
C GLU A 166 7.48 12.86 16.85
N LYS A 167 6.32 13.01 17.50
CA LYS A 167 5.12 12.18 17.25
C LYS A 167 4.20 12.72 16.17
N LEU A 168 4.55 13.86 15.56
CA LEU A 168 3.75 14.42 14.47
C LEU A 168 3.66 13.45 13.30
N VAL A 169 2.50 13.49 12.63
CA VAL A 169 2.27 12.78 11.38
C VAL A 169 1.58 13.75 10.43
N PHE A 170 2.26 14.12 9.36
CA PHE A 170 1.65 14.88 8.27
C PHE A 170 1.05 13.90 7.27
N ASP A 171 -0.26 14.00 7.04
CA ASP A 171 -0.99 13.24 6.02
C ASP A 171 -1.54 14.23 5.00
N GLY A 172 -0.99 14.20 3.79
CA GLY A 172 -1.35 15.15 2.74
C GLY A 172 -1.14 14.58 1.34
N GLU A 173 -1.16 15.47 0.35
CA GLU A 173 -1.11 15.12 -1.06
C GLU A 173 0.08 15.80 -1.75
N LEU A 174 0.96 15.03 -2.39
CA LEU A 174 1.98 15.57 -3.29
C LEU A 174 1.28 16.00 -4.58
N TYR A 175 1.24 17.30 -4.81
CA TYR A 175 0.48 17.92 -5.87
C TYR A 175 1.25 19.12 -6.45
N ASN A 176 1.04 19.37 -7.74
CA ASN A 176 1.53 20.56 -8.42
C ASN A 176 0.41 21.10 -9.32
N HIS A 177 0.02 22.37 -9.12
CA HIS A 177 -1.13 22.96 -9.80
C HIS A 177 -0.90 23.14 -11.31
N ASP A 178 0.34 23.39 -11.73
CA ASP A 178 0.68 23.53 -13.15
C ASP A 178 0.57 22.17 -13.87
N LEU A 179 0.70 21.07 -13.12
CA LEU A 179 0.54 19.70 -13.62
C LEU A 179 -0.85 19.10 -13.35
N LYS A 180 -1.85 19.89 -12.94
CA LYS A 180 -3.19 19.38 -12.59
C LYS A 180 -3.90 18.60 -13.70
N HIS A 181 -3.54 18.85 -14.96
CA HIS A 181 -4.08 18.14 -16.12
C HIS A 181 -3.21 16.94 -16.55
N ASP A 182 -2.05 16.75 -15.92
CA ASP A 182 -1.11 15.66 -16.20
C ASP A 182 -0.72 14.93 -14.91
N PHE A 183 -1.70 14.21 -14.38
CA PHE A 183 -1.51 13.34 -13.22
C PHE A 183 -0.37 12.33 -13.41
N ASN A 184 -0.21 11.79 -14.62
CA ASN A 184 0.84 10.82 -14.93
C ASN A 184 2.24 11.42 -14.78
N LYS A 185 2.41 12.70 -15.12
CA LYS A 185 3.65 13.42 -14.87
C LYS A 185 3.94 13.55 -13.37
N ILE A 186 2.94 13.88 -12.55
CA ILE A 186 3.10 13.92 -11.08
C ILE A 186 3.52 12.54 -10.57
N VAL A 187 2.84 11.47 -11.00
CA VAL A 187 3.17 10.09 -10.62
C VAL A 187 4.62 9.76 -10.99
N SER A 188 5.04 10.10 -12.21
CA SER A 188 6.40 9.87 -12.72
C SER A 188 7.44 10.58 -11.86
N LEU A 189 7.23 11.85 -11.53
CA LEU A 189 8.14 12.64 -10.70
C LEU A 189 8.28 12.07 -9.29
N VAL A 190 7.16 11.70 -8.65
CA VAL A 190 7.15 11.17 -7.29
C VAL A 190 7.77 9.77 -7.21
N ARG A 191 7.55 8.91 -8.21
CA ARG A 191 7.97 7.49 -8.17
C ARG A 191 9.36 7.22 -8.76
N LYS A 192 10.06 8.25 -9.23
CA LYS A 192 11.39 8.08 -9.85
C LYS A 192 12.44 7.64 -8.82
N GLN A 193 12.81 6.36 -8.81
CA GLN A 193 13.74 5.83 -7.80
C GLN A 193 15.23 5.98 -8.18
N THR A 194 15.54 6.37 -9.42
CA THR A 194 16.90 6.60 -9.93
C THR A 194 16.84 7.57 -11.11
N PRO A 195 17.86 8.42 -11.35
CA PRO A 195 17.86 9.45 -12.40
C PRO A 195 17.59 8.94 -13.81
#